data_AF-A0A2H1FEX1-F1
#
_entry.id   AF-A0A2H1FEX1-F1
#
_cell.length_a   1.000
_cell.length_b   1.000
_cell.length_c   1.000
_cell.angle_alpha   90.00
_cell.angle_beta   90.00
_cell.angle_gamma   90.00
#
_symmetry.space_group_name_H-M   'P 1'
#
loop_
_entity.id
_entity.type
_entity.pdbx_description
1 polymer ?
#
loop_
_entity_poly.entity_id
_entity_poly.type
_entity_poly.pdbx_seq_one_letter_code
_entity_poly.pdbx_strand_id
1 'polypeptide(L)'
;MTIQKALEELGNLVKLFSSQELPEMCKQVFIQSVGPSRKWSLGNRLVMLLHGTADARGYRQWHESGRHVKKGAKAFYILAPMIRHKKVVTKKARKMT
;
A
#
# COMPACT_ATOMS: atom_id res chain seq x y z
N MET A 1 -4.76 -6.41 -6.60
CA MET A 1 -4.52 -7.13 -5.33
C MET A 1 -5.71 -8.06 -5.12
N THR A 2 -5.47 -9.36 -4.99
CA THR A 2 -6.51 -10.34 -4.66
C THR A 2 -6.83 -10.24 -3.17
N ILE A 3 -8.08 -10.42 -2.77
CA ILE A 3 -8.51 -10.32 -1.35
C ILE A 3 -7.65 -11.22 -0.44
N GLN A 4 -7.23 -12.39 -0.94
CA GLN A 4 -6.37 -13.34 -0.24
C GLN A 4 -5.06 -12.72 0.28
N LYS A 5 -4.35 -11.96 -0.56
CA LYS A 5 -3.07 -11.34 -0.17
C LYS A 5 -3.27 -10.27 0.91
N ALA A 6 -4.40 -9.57 0.88
CA ALA A 6 -4.72 -8.58 1.90
C ALA A 6 -4.98 -9.23 3.26
N LEU A 7 -5.64 -10.40 3.28
CA LEU A 7 -5.87 -11.18 4.50
C LEU A 7 -4.58 -11.75 5.07
N GLU A 8 -3.65 -12.18 4.22
CA GLU A 8 -2.32 -12.64 4.64
C GLU A 8 -1.53 -11.51 5.33
N GLU A 9 -1.48 -10.32 4.73
CA GLU A 9 -0.82 -9.16 5.34
C GLU A 9 -1.48 -8.74 6.65
N LEU A 10 -2.82 -8.81 6.72
CA LEU A 10 -3.53 -8.57 7.97
C LEU A 10 -3.12 -9.57 9.05
N GLY A 11 -2.97 -10.85 8.72
CA GLY A 11 -2.49 -11.88 9.65
C GLY A 11 -1.07 -11.60 10.15
N ASN A 12 -0.16 -11.15 9.28
CA ASN A 12 1.19 -10.73 9.68
C ASN A 12 1.16 -9.53 10.62
N LEU A 13 0.27 -8.58 10.36
CA LEU A 13 0.08 -7.39 11.18
C LEU A 13 -0.46 -7.77 12.56
N VAL A 14 -1.47 -8.64 12.65
CA VAL A 14 -2.00 -9.14 13.95
C VAL A 14 -0.92 -9.86 14.75
N LYS A 15 -0.10 -10.69 14.11
CA LYS A 15 1.04 -11.36 14.77
C LYS A 15 2.05 -10.35 15.32
N LEU A 16 2.39 -9.33 14.55
CA LEU A 16 3.28 -8.25 14.98
C LEU A 16 2.69 -7.51 16.19
N PHE A 17 1.39 -7.17 16.16
CA PHE A 17 0.75 -6.47 17.27
C PHE A 17 0.62 -7.32 18.53
N SER A 18 0.59 -8.64 18.37
CA SER A 18 0.61 -9.59 19.49
C SER A 18 2.02 -9.75 20.09
N SER A 19 3.06 -9.33 19.37
CA SER A 19 4.44 -9.29 19.85
C SER A 19 4.72 -7.96 20.56
N GLN A 20 5.51 -7.99 21.64
CA GLN A 20 5.87 -6.78 22.41
C GLN A 20 6.93 -5.89 21.71
N GLU A 21 7.33 -6.22 20.48
CA GLU A 21 8.39 -5.53 19.73
C GLU A 21 7.92 -4.29 18.95
N LEU A 22 6.63 -3.99 19.02
CA LEU A 22 5.98 -2.84 18.36
C LEU A 22 6.63 -1.48 18.61
N PRO A 23 7.02 -1.10 19.85
CA PRO A 23 7.48 0.26 20.14
C PRO A 23 8.73 0.68 19.35
N GLU A 24 9.68 -0.24 19.15
CA GLU A 24 10.93 0.03 18.45
C GLU A 24 10.69 0.24 16.94
N MET A 25 9.86 -0.61 16.34
CA MET A 25 9.50 -0.53 14.92
C MET A 25 8.65 0.72 14.63
N CYS A 26 7.71 1.04 15.52
CA CYS A 26 6.85 2.22 15.33
C CYS A 26 7.65 3.54 15.33
N LYS A 27 8.72 3.68 16.11
CA LYS A 27 9.58 4.88 16.10
C LYS A 27 10.08 5.21 14.69
N GLN A 28 10.42 4.20 13.88
CA GLN A 28 10.88 4.39 12.51
C GLN A 28 9.77 4.96 11.60
N VAL A 29 8.51 4.54 11.76
CA VAL A 29 7.36 5.08 10.98
C VAL A 29 7.21 6.59 11.21
N PHE A 30 7.26 6.98 12.47
CA PHE A 30 6.85 8.32 12.90
C PHE A 30 7.98 9.35 12.73
N ILE A 31 9.24 8.94 12.85
CA ILE A 31 10.38 9.87 12.90
C ILE A 31 11.18 9.90 11.59
N GLN A 32 11.35 8.77 10.89
CA GLN A 32 12.33 8.63 9.79
C GLN A 32 11.75 8.15 8.46
N SER A 33 10.49 8.42 8.15
CA SER A 33 10.00 8.13 6.79
C SER A 33 10.86 8.91 5.78
N VAL A 34 11.19 8.40 4.59
CA VAL A 34 11.93 9.15 3.54
C VAL A 34 11.37 8.75 2.18
N GLY A 35 11.37 9.68 1.22
CA GLY A 35 10.87 9.41 -0.13
C GLY A 35 9.35 9.53 -0.29
N PRO A 36 8.79 9.03 -1.41
CA PRO A 36 7.37 9.21 -1.75
C PRO A 36 6.41 8.46 -0.82
N SER A 37 6.88 7.42 -0.12
CA SER A 37 6.09 6.64 0.85
C SER A 37 5.66 7.47 2.07
N ARG A 38 6.29 8.61 2.34
CA ARG A 38 5.85 9.57 3.39
C ARG A 38 4.38 9.99 3.25
N LYS A 39 3.89 10.08 2.02
CA LYS A 39 2.53 10.52 1.69
C LYS A 39 1.49 9.41 1.82
N TRP A 40 1.91 8.17 2.11
CA TRP A 40 0.99 7.05 2.25
C TRP A 40 0.23 7.10 3.58
N SER A 41 -0.95 6.47 3.58
CA SER A 41 -1.73 6.26 4.81
C SER A 41 -0.89 5.52 5.87
N LEU A 42 -1.24 5.69 7.15
CA LEU A 42 -0.55 5.03 8.25
C LEU A 42 -0.47 3.50 8.06
N GLY A 43 -1.58 2.88 7.65
CA GLY A 43 -1.61 1.43 7.37
C GLY A 43 -0.61 1.01 6.29
N ASN A 44 -0.52 1.75 5.19
CA ASN A 44 0.45 1.46 4.13
C ASN A 44 1.90 1.67 4.59
N ARG A 45 2.15 2.62 5.51
CA ARG A 45 3.47 2.81 6.13
C ARG A 45 3.81 1.67 7.10
N LEU A 46 2.83 1.11 7.81
CA LEU A 46 3.03 -0.09 8.64
C LEU A 46 3.34 -1.32 7.79
N VAL A 47 2.64 -1.52 6.67
CA VAL A 47 2.96 -2.59 5.71
C VAL A 47 4.39 -2.44 5.19
N MET A 48 4.82 -1.23 4.86
CA MET A 48 6.20 -0.96 4.43
C MET A 48 7.22 -1.39 5.51
N LEU A 49 6.97 -1.08 6.78
CA LEU A 49 7.83 -1.53 7.87
C LEU A 49 7.80 -3.03 8.12
N LEU A 50 6.65 -3.68 7.95
CA LEU A 50 6.54 -5.14 8.04
C LEU A 50 7.45 -5.83 7.01
N HIS A 51 7.71 -5.18 5.87
CA HIS A 51 8.67 -5.63 4.87
C HIS A 51 10.12 -5.17 5.13
N GLY A 52 10.40 -4.57 6.29
CA GLY A 52 11.76 -4.22 6.73
C GLY A 52 12.40 -3.07 5.95
N THR A 53 11.62 -2.18 5.35
CA THR A 53 12.16 -1.02 4.61
C THR A 53 11.62 0.31 5.12
N ALA A 54 12.45 1.35 5.11
CA ALA A 54 12.10 2.73 5.46
C ALA A 54 11.75 3.60 4.24
N ASP A 55 12.18 3.20 3.04
CA ASP A 55 11.84 3.84 1.76
C ASP A 55 11.21 2.80 0.82
N ALA A 56 10.09 3.17 0.23
CA ALA A 56 9.44 2.35 -0.77
C ALA A 56 8.86 3.23 -1.86
N ARG A 57 9.06 2.78 -3.10
CA ARG A 57 8.70 3.53 -4.30
C ARG A 57 8.11 2.61 -5.35
N GLY A 58 7.23 3.17 -6.18
CA GLY A 58 6.79 2.50 -7.40
C GLY A 58 7.94 2.34 -8.39
N TYR A 59 7.80 1.44 -9.35
CA TYR A 59 8.83 1.17 -10.36
C TYR A 59 9.30 2.43 -11.10
N ARG A 60 8.36 3.28 -11.54
CA ARG A 60 8.67 4.54 -12.21
C ARG A 60 9.42 5.52 -11.32
N GLN A 61 9.05 5.58 -10.03
CA GLN A 61 9.73 6.45 -9.06
C GLN A 61 11.15 5.99 -8.76
N TRP A 62 11.44 4.68 -8.81
CA TRP A 62 12.80 4.19 -8.76
C TRP A 62 13.60 4.66 -9.98
N HIS A 63 13.02 4.51 -11.18
CA HIS A 63 13.66 4.96 -12.41
C HIS A 63 13.92 6.47 -12.44
N GLU A 64 12.96 7.30 -12.00
CA GLU A 64 13.11 8.75 -11.84
C GLU A 64 14.25 9.14 -10.90
N SER A 65 14.55 8.29 -9.90
CA SER A 65 15.69 8.46 -8.98
C SER A 65 17.00 7.87 -9.51
N GLY A 66 17.07 7.48 -10.78
CA GLY A 66 18.25 6.86 -11.40
C GLY A 66 18.52 5.43 -10.93
N ARG A 67 17.54 4.77 -10.30
CA ARG A 67 17.68 3.42 -9.72
C ARG A 67 16.84 2.40 -10.47
N HIS A 68 17.33 1.16 -10.52
CA HIS A 68 16.67 0.05 -11.18
C HIS A 68 16.34 -1.07 -10.20
N VAL A 69 15.18 -1.69 -10.39
CA VAL A 69 14.77 -2.86 -9.61
C VAL A 69 15.56 -4.07 -10.10
N LYS A 70 16.15 -4.83 -9.17
CA LYS A 70 16.90 -6.06 -9.50
C LYS A 70 15.98 -7.11 -10.13
N LYS A 71 16.50 -7.86 -11.10
CA LYS A 71 15.78 -8.98 -11.73
C LYS A 71 15.37 -10.01 -10.65
N GLY A 72 14.11 -10.40 -10.65
CA GLY A 72 13.56 -11.36 -9.68
C GLY A 72 13.11 -10.76 -8.35
N ALA A 73 13.29 -9.45 -8.12
CA ALA A 73 12.77 -8.79 -6.93
C ALA A 73 11.23 -8.80 -6.92
N LYS A 74 10.65 -9.08 -5.76
CA LYS A 74 9.20 -9.07 -5.54
C LYS A 74 8.79 -7.77 -4.86
N ALA A 75 7.75 -7.12 -5.38
CA ALA A 75 7.14 -5.96 -4.74
C ALA A 75 6.16 -6.41 -3.67
N PHE A 76 6.02 -5.60 -2.61
CA PHE A 76 4.89 -5.69 -1.71
C PHE A 76 3.73 -4.81 -2.19
N TYR A 77 2.53 -5.09 -1.69
CA TYR A 77 1.32 -4.40 -2.13
C TYR A 77 0.86 -3.39 -1.08
N ILE A 78 0.35 -2.26 -1.56
CA ILE A 78 -0.29 -1.24 -0.74
C ILE A 78 -1.74 -1.06 -1.17
N LEU A 79 -2.57 -0.51 -0.28
CA LEU A 79 -3.97 -0.25 -0.53
C LEU A 79 -4.15 1.16 -1.11
N ALA A 80 -4.90 1.28 -2.20
CA ALA A 80 -5.31 2.55 -2.75
C ALA A 80 -6.78 2.46 -3.21
N PRO A 81 -7.59 3.50 -2.98
CA PRO A 81 -8.97 3.52 -3.46
C PRO A 81 -9.00 3.52 -4.98
N MET A 82 -9.86 2.68 -5.57
CA MET A 82 -10.08 2.67 -7.01
C MET A 82 -11.22 3.63 -7.35
N ILE A 83 -10.88 4.88 -7.65
CA ILE A 83 -11.85 5.90 -8.04
C ILE A 83 -12.09 5.78 -9.56
N ARG A 84 -13.34 5.61 -9.97
CA ARG A 84 -13.75 5.59 -11.39
C ARG A 84 -14.97 6.48 -11.60
N HIS A 85 -14.90 7.36 -12.60
CA HIS A 85 -16.06 8.10 -13.07
C HIS A 85 -16.98 7.18 -13.86
N LYS A 86 -18.27 7.12 -13.49
CA LYS A 86 -19.31 6.40 -14.24
C LYS A 86 -20.32 7.41 -14.78
N LYS A 87 -20.68 7.29 -16.06
CA LYS A 87 -21.83 8.00 -16.62
C LYS A 87 -23.09 7.40 -16.02
N VAL A 88 -23.90 8.20 -15.33
CA VAL A 88 -25.19 7.78 -14.78
C VAL A 88 -26.19 7.74 -15.94
N VAL A 89 -26.61 6.54 -16.36
CA VAL A 89 -27.70 6.38 -17.34
C VAL A 89 -29.00 6.22 -16.56
N THR A 90 -29.83 7.26 -16.56
CA THR A 90 -31.12 7.27 -15.87
C THR A 90 -32.13 6.39 -16.62
N LYS A 91 -32.65 5.32 -15.99
CA LYS A 91 -33.60 4.35 -16.56
C LYS A 91 -35.03 4.89 -16.81
N LYS A 92 -35.23 6.19 -17.03
CA LYS A 92 -36.59 6.77 -17.19
C LYS A 92 -37.13 6.77 -18.62
N ALA A 93 -36.37 6.33 -19.62
CA ALA A 93 -36.76 6.40 -21.04
C ALA A 93 -37.27 5.08 -21.67
N ARG A 94 -37.49 4.01 -20.89
CA ARG A 94 -37.79 2.66 -21.44
C ARG A 94 -39.21 2.14 -21.15
N LYS A 95 -40.15 3.03 -20.85
CA LYS A 95 -41.59 2.75 -20.77
C LYS A 95 -42.39 3.83 -21.51
N MET A 96 -42.19 3.92 -22.82
CA MET A 96 -43.08 4.60 -23.76
C MET A 96 -42.69 4.09 -25.15
N THR A 97 -43.14 2.88 -25.47
CA THR A 97 -43.29 2.34 -26.82
C THR A 97 -44.08 1.05 -26.69
#